data_AF-A0A0A7GHX1-F1
#
_entry.id   AF-A0A0A7GHX1-F1
#
_cell.length_a   1.000
_cell.length_b   1.000
_cell.length_c   1.000
_cell.angle_alpha   90.00
_cell.angle_beta   90.00
_cell.angle_gamma   90.00
#
_symmetry.space_group_name_H-M   'P 1'
#
loop_
_entity.id
_entity.type
_entity.pdbx_description
1 polymer ?
#
loop_
_entity_poly.entity_id
_entity_poly.type
_entity_poly.pdbx_seq_one_letter_code
_entity_poly.pdbx_strand_id
1 'polypeptide(L)' 'MNGGANKTRIVYNANLNFHLVEKYLKYLKDKGLISEKQVNGKTLYFPTEKGVELVQIYRRLSEEDFIDGKISTFR' A
#
# COMPACT_ATOMS: atom_id res chain seq x y z
N MET A 1 -14.65 0.88 -9.38
CA MET A 1 -13.45 1.23 -8.58
C MET A 1 -12.56 2.19 -9.37
N ASN A 2 -12.67 3.50 -9.16
CA ASN A 2 -11.80 4.52 -9.77
C ASN A 2 -10.47 4.70 -9.00
N GLY A 3 -9.95 3.63 -8.39
CA GLY A 3 -8.96 3.69 -7.29
C GLY A 3 -7.51 3.34 -7.66
N GLY A 4 -7.12 3.48 -8.93
CA GLY A 4 -5.77 3.16 -9.38
C GLY A 4 -4.80 4.33 -9.19
N ALA A 5 -3.53 4.04 -8.87
CA ALA A 5 -2.47 5.04 -8.79
C ALA A 5 -1.36 4.73 -9.80
N ASN A 6 -0.80 5.77 -10.44
CA ASN A 6 0.41 5.61 -11.24
C ASN A 6 1.65 5.57 -10.35
N LYS A 7 2.77 5.08 -10.89
CA LYS A 7 4.05 4.96 -10.17
C LYS A 7 4.46 6.28 -9.50
N THR A 8 4.37 7.39 -10.24
CA THR A 8 4.72 8.73 -9.76
C THR A 8 3.91 9.14 -8.53
N ARG A 9 2.60 8.93 -8.54
CA ARG A 9 1.71 9.24 -7.41
C ARG A 9 2.04 8.38 -6.18
N ILE A 10 2.47 7.14 -6.39
CA ILE A 10 2.91 6.24 -5.31
C ILE A 10 4.22 6.73 -4.71
N VAL A 11 5.21 7.08 -5.53
CA VAL A 11 6.49 7.67 -5.10
C VAL A 11 6.26 8.89 -4.21
N TYR A 12 5.45 9.85 -4.68
CA TYR A 12 5.20 11.08 -3.93
C TYR A 12 4.42 10.85 -2.64
N ASN A 13 3.39 9.99 -2.66
CA ASN A 13 2.56 9.78 -1.46
C ASN A 13 3.23 8.89 -0.40
N ALA A 14 4.09 7.95 -0.82
CA ALA A 14 4.79 7.05 0.10
C ALA A 14 6.15 7.61 0.55
N ASN A 15 6.55 8.79 0.07
CA ASN A 15 7.88 9.37 0.30
C ASN A 15 9.02 8.40 -0.04
N LEU A 16 8.88 7.67 -1.16
CA LEU A 16 9.85 6.70 -1.63
C LEU A 16 10.67 7.26 -2.78
N ASN A 17 11.90 6.80 -2.95
CA ASN A 17 12.61 6.99 -4.22
C ASN A 17 12.14 5.98 -5.27
N PHE A 18 12.44 6.24 -6.55
CA PHE A 18 12.01 5.40 -7.67
C PHE A 18 12.52 3.95 -7.57
N HIS A 19 13.76 3.75 -7.13
CA HIS A 19 14.35 2.41 -7.00
C HIS A 19 13.61 1.55 -5.97
N LEU A 20 13.30 2.11 -4.80
CA LEU A 20 12.53 1.43 -3.76
C LEU A 20 11.11 1.14 -4.21
N VAL A 21 10.45 2.09 -4.88
CA VAL A 21 9.08 1.90 -5.36
C VAL A 21 9.00 0.71 -6.32
N GLU A 22 9.97 0.54 -7.21
CA GLU A 22 9.97 -0.58 -8.17
C GLU A 22 10.11 -1.92 -7.46
N LYS A 23 11.02 -2.00 -6.49
CA LYS A 23 11.20 -3.20 -5.67
C LYS A 23 9.93 -3.54 -4.90
N TYR A 24 9.28 -2.55 -4.29
CA TYR A 24 8.06 -2.76 -3.51
C TYR A 24 6.85 -3.09 -4.40
N LEU A 25 6.66 -2.40 -5.53
CA LEU A 25 5.58 -2.72 -6.45
C LEU A 25 5.72 -4.14 -7.00
N LYS A 26 6.95 -4.56 -7.35
CA LYS A 26 7.22 -5.95 -7.73
C LYS A 26 6.85 -6.91 -6.59
N TYR A 27 7.33 -6.66 -5.37
CA TYR A 27 7.04 -7.49 -4.22
C TYR A 27 5.53 -7.61 -3.94
N LEU A 28 4.80 -6.50 -3.95
CA LEU A 28 3.36 -6.48 -3.72
C LEU A 28 2.57 -7.19 -4.82
N LYS A 29 3.00 -7.07 -6.08
CA LYS A 29 2.46 -7.84 -7.21
C LYS A 29 2.71 -9.34 -7.03
N ASP A 30 3.95 -9.72 -6.74
CA ASP A 30 4.36 -11.12 -6.54
C ASP A 30 3.60 -11.77 -5.38
N LYS A 31 3.19 -11.00 -4.37
CA LYS A 31 2.35 -11.45 -3.24
C LYS A 31 0.84 -11.42 -3.53
N GLY A 32 0.44 -10.93 -4.69
CA GLY A 32 -0.95 -10.79 -5.11
C GLY A 32 -1.73 -9.73 -4.33
N LEU A 33 -1.05 -8.74 -3.76
CA LEU A 33 -1.65 -7.65 -2.97
C LEU A 33 -2.06 -6.47 -3.85
N ILE A 34 -1.39 -6.29 -4.98
CA ILE A 34 -1.76 -5.32 -6.01
C ILE A 34 -1.77 -5.97 -7.39
N SER A 35 -2.51 -5.35 -8.31
CA SER A 35 -2.50 -5.67 -9.74
C SER A 35 -2.08 -4.43 -10.53
N GLU A 36 -1.53 -4.62 -11.72
CA GLU A 36 -1.29 -3.54 -12.67
C GLU A 36 -2.20 -3.69 -13.88
N LYS A 37 -2.66 -2.56 -14.43
CA LYS A 37 -3.49 -2.50 -15.63
C LYS A 37 -3.07 -1.32 -16.51
N GLN A 38 -3.11 -1.52 -17.82
CA GLN A 38 -2.99 -0.43 -18.78
C GLN A 38 -4.34 0.25 -18.96
N VAL A 39 -4.40 1.55 -18.66
CA VAL A 39 -5.61 2.38 -18.80
C VAL A 39 -5.21 3.65 -19.54
N ASN A 40 -5.81 3.88 -20.72
CA ASN A 40 -5.52 5.05 -21.57
C ASN A 40 -4.00 5.26 -21.80
N GLY A 41 -3.28 4.18 -22.11
CA GLY A 41 -1.83 4.21 -22.35
C GLY A 41 -0.96 4.39 -21.10
N LYS A 42 -1.54 4.39 -19.89
CA LYS A 42 -0.82 4.57 -18.63
C LYS A 42 -0.93 3.32 -17.76
N THR A 43 0.16 2.98 -17.08
CA THR A 43 0.17 1.91 -16.08
C THR A 43 -0.40 2.42 -14.76
N LEU A 44 -1.46 1.77 -14.29
CA LEU A 44 -2.08 2.03 -13.00
C LEU A 44 -2.03 0.77 -12.12
N TYR A 45 -1.74 0.96 -10.85
CA TYR A 45 -1.71 -0.07 -9.82
C TYR A 45 -2.98 0.01 -8.98
N PHE A 46 -3.58 -1.14 -8.71
CA PHE A 46 -4.81 -1.27 -7.94
C PHE A 46 -4.63 -2.29 -6.83
N PRO A 47 -5.16 -2.06 -5.62
CA PRO A 47 -5.22 -3.10 -4.61
C PRO A 47 -6.09 -4.26 -5.10
N THR A 48 -5.67 -5.48 -4.80
CA THR A 48 -6.53 -6.67 -4.93
C THR A 48 -7.42 -6.80 -3.69
N GLU A 49 -8.41 -7.69 -3.70
CA GLU A 49 -9.21 -8.01 -2.52
C GLU A 49 -8.32 -8.42 -1.33
N LYS A 50 -7.35 -9.32 -1.58
CA LYS A 50 -6.34 -9.72 -0.61
C LYS A 50 -5.53 -8.53 -0.06
N GLY A 51 -5.18 -7.58 -0.94
CA GLY A 51 -4.49 -6.35 -0.53
C GLY A 51 -5.33 -5.47 0.39
N VAL A 52 -6.63 -5.32 0.09
CA VAL A 52 -7.56 -4.56 0.93
C VAL A 52 -7.74 -5.24 2.29
N GLU A 53 -7.95 -6.55 2.31
CA GLU A 53 -8.10 -7.34 3.53
C GLU A 53 -6.86 -7.21 4.44
N LEU A 54 -5.66 -7.30 3.87
CA LEU A 54 -4.42 -7.13 4.62
C LEU A 54 -4.38 -5.77 5.32
N VAL A 55 -4.70 -4.69 4.62
CA VAL A 55 -4.73 -3.33 5.20
C VAL A 55 -5.76 -3.23 6.32
N GLN A 56 -6.93 -3.87 6.19
CA GLN A 56 -7.96 -3.90 7.24
C GLN A 56 -7.50 -4.66 8.48
N ILE A 57 -6.81 -5.81 8.30
CA ILE A 57 -6.21 -6.57 9.41
C ILE A 57 -5.17 -5.71 10.12
N TYR A 58 -4.24 -5.09 9.38
CA TYR A 58 -3.22 -4.21 9.97
C TYR A 58 -3.82 -3.05 10.75
N ARG A 59 -4.89 -2.42 10.25
CA ARG A 59 -5.59 -1.34 10.96
C ARG A 59 -6.19 -1.83 12.28
N ARG A 60 -6.88 -2.96 12.27
CA ARG A 60 -7.45 -3.54 13.49
C ARG A 60 -6.38 -3.87 14.52
N LEU A 61 -5.30 -4.52 14.11
CA LEU A 61 -4.18 -4.82 15.01
C LEU A 61 -3.56 -3.54 15.57
N SER A 62 -3.35 -2.52 14.74
CA SER A 62 -2.82 -1.23 15.21
C SER A 62 -3.78 -0.52 16.16
N GLU A 63 -5.09 -0.59 15.91
CA GLU A 63 -6.11 0.03 16.78
C GLU A 63 -6.25 -0.72 18.11
N GLU A 64 -6.14 -2.05 18.10
CA GLU A 64 -6.09 -2.89 19.30
C GLU A 64 -4.84 -2.58 20.14
N ASP A 65 -3.68 -2.36 19.51
CA ASP A 65 -2.45 -1.91 20.18
C ASP A 65 -2.61 -0.53 20.87
N PHE A 66 -3.50 0.34 20.36
CA PHE A 66 -3.82 1.63 20.99
C PHE A 66 -4.79 1.50 22.17
N ILE A 67 -5.68 0.49 22.19
CA ILE A 67 -6.65 0.28 23.28
C ILE A 67 -5.98 -0.33 24.51
N ASP A 68 -4.89 -1.09 24.33
CA ASP A 68 -4.09 -1.68 25.44
C ASP A 68 -3.00 -0.75 26.02
N GLY A 69 -3.04 0.55 25.70
CA GLY A 69 -2.36 1.59 26.51
C GLY A 69 -0.83 1.50 26.56
N LYS A 70 -0.17 0.81 25.62
CA LYS A 70 1.29 0.83 25.47
C LYS A 70 1.67 1.61 24.23
N ILE A 71 1.70 2.93 24.33
CA ILE A 71 2.79 3.84 23.87
C ILE A 71 2.40 5.23 24.41
N SER A 72 2.57 5.39 25.72
CA SER A 72 3.06 6.66 26.26
C SER A 72 4.58 6.50 26.35
N THR A 73 5.32 7.50 25.90
CA THR A 73 6.79 7.63 25.94
C THR A 73 7.54 7.12 24.71
N PHE A 74 7.49 7.90 23.63
CA PHE A 74 8.72 8.36 22.99
C PHE A 74 8.60 9.86 22.74
N ARG A 75 8.96 10.63 23.76
CA ARG A 75 9.53 11.97 23.61
C ARG A 75 10.97 11.89 24.08
#